data_AF-A0A081QSA7-F1
#
_entry.id   AF-A0A081QSA7-F1
#
_cell.length_a   1.000
_cell.length_b   1.000
_cell.length_c   1.000
_cell.angle_alpha   90.00
_cell.angle_beta   90.00
_cell.angle_gamma   90.00
#
_symmetry.space_group_name_H-M   'P 1'
#
loop_
_entity.id
_entity.type
_entity.pdbx_description
1 polymer ?
#
loop_
_entity_poly.entity_id
_entity_poly.type
_entity_poly.pdbx_seq_one_letter_code
_entity_poly.pdbx_strand_id
1 'polypeptide(L)'
;MKWYPSILKSSRLLLKTFKLTYIVNACLSYLIAKMYLSFSSPFLNELSKNINQFLGGRIYYANRSLNIYGYNLFGQKINWIGNGLDINGQRGLSEYLYVDNLYIQILQRYGLFVLVILLLIFTLTLHYLLKQKQYVLSLILIILSFHAMIDDLIINLHYNIFLILIGTLMNQNQSAFEENLQLDNGEK
;
A
#
# COMPACT_ATOMS: atom_id res chain seq x y z
N MET A 1 -18.58 -13.59 23.30
CA MET A 1 -19.43 -13.85 22.13
C MET A 1 -18.54 -13.79 20.88
N LYS A 2 -18.18 -14.91 20.25
CA LYS A 2 -17.34 -14.93 19.03
C LYS A 2 -18.22 -14.63 17.81
N TRP A 3 -18.51 -13.35 17.57
CA TRP A 3 -19.13 -12.89 16.33
C TRP A 3 -18.10 -13.01 15.19
N TYR A 4 -17.91 -14.22 14.70
CA TYR A 4 -17.12 -14.48 13.51
C TYR A 4 -18.07 -14.52 12.31
N PRO A 5 -17.96 -13.61 11.33
CA PRO A 5 -18.87 -13.60 10.18
C PRO A 5 -18.71 -14.92 9.42
N SER A 6 -19.76 -15.73 9.37
CA SER A 6 -19.77 -17.01 8.64
C SER A 6 -19.41 -16.86 7.16
N ILE A 7 -19.71 -15.69 6.58
CA ILE A 7 -19.38 -15.26 5.22
C ILE A 7 -17.87 -15.34 4.94
N LEU A 8 -17.02 -14.96 5.90
CA LEU A 8 -15.56 -14.98 5.76
C LEU A 8 -14.97 -16.40 5.73
N LYS A 9 -15.67 -17.40 6.25
CA LYS A 9 -15.26 -18.81 6.11
C LYS A 9 -15.49 -19.33 4.69
N SER A 10 -16.58 -18.92 4.06
CA SER A 10 -16.92 -19.29 2.68
C SER A 10 -15.98 -18.64 1.66
N SER A 11 -15.56 -17.39 1.90
CA SER A 11 -14.64 -16.63 1.03
C SER A 11 -13.15 -16.91 1.25
N ARG A 12 -12.79 -17.96 2.00
CA ARG A 12 -11.38 -18.31 2.29
C ARG A 12 -10.56 -18.54 1.02
N LEU A 13 -11.13 -19.18 0.00
CA LEU A 13 -10.44 -19.42 -1.27
C LEU A 13 -10.14 -18.09 -1.98
N LEU A 14 -11.10 -17.16 -1.95
CA LEU A 14 -10.97 -15.82 -2.53
C LEU A 14 -9.85 -15.03 -1.84
N LEU A 15 -9.78 -15.00 -0.51
CA LEU A 15 -8.73 -14.25 0.19
C LEU A 15 -7.31 -14.76 -0.14
N LYS A 16 -7.15 -16.05 -0.47
CA LYS A 16 -5.86 -16.61 -0.86
C LYS A 16 -5.38 -16.14 -2.24
N THR A 17 -6.28 -15.72 -3.14
CA THR A 17 -5.88 -15.18 -4.44
C THR A 17 -5.19 -13.82 -4.29
N PHE A 18 -5.59 -13.04 -3.28
CA PHE A 18 -5.00 -11.75 -2.94
C PHE A 18 -3.69 -11.83 -2.15
N LYS A 19 -3.09 -13.01 -1.96
CA LYS A 19 -1.86 -13.15 -1.17
C LYS A 19 -0.69 -12.29 -1.68
N LEU A 20 -0.66 -11.97 -2.99
CA LEU A 20 0.36 -11.13 -3.63
C LEU A 20 -0.14 -9.71 -3.97
N THR A 21 -1.25 -9.28 -3.37
CA THR A 21 -1.95 -8.02 -3.72
C THR A 21 -1.05 -6.79 -3.65
N TYR A 22 -0.13 -6.72 -2.68
CA TYR A 22 0.81 -5.60 -2.56
C TYR A 22 1.75 -5.50 -3.76
N ILE A 23 2.33 -6.61 -4.20
CA ILE A 23 3.22 -6.66 -5.37
C ILE A 23 2.43 -6.31 -6.63
N VAL A 24 1.25 -6.93 -6.80
CA VAL A 24 0.38 -6.68 -7.96
C VAL A 24 -0.02 -5.20 -8.03
N ASN A 25 -0.47 -4.61 -6.92
CA ASN A 25 -0.92 -3.22 -6.88
C ASN A 25 0.22 -2.21 -7.05
N ALA A 26 1.43 -2.52 -6.57
CA ALA A 26 2.61 -1.69 -6.83
C ALA A 26 2.99 -1.69 -8.32
N CYS A 27 3.05 -2.86 -8.94
CA CYS A 27 3.29 -2.98 -10.39
C CYS A 27 2.19 -2.28 -11.20
N LEU A 28 0.92 -2.50 -10.83
CA LEU A 28 -0.22 -1.89 -11.50
C LEU A 28 -0.20 -0.37 -11.36
N SER A 29 0.14 0.16 -10.18
CA SER A 29 0.29 1.61 -9.95
C SER A 29 1.34 2.21 -10.88
N TYR A 30 2.52 1.59 -10.98
CA TYR A 30 3.57 2.03 -11.88
C TYR A 30 3.16 1.96 -13.35
N LEU A 31 2.54 0.86 -13.77
CA LEU A 31 2.09 0.67 -15.16
C LEU A 31 1.00 1.67 -15.55
N ILE A 32 -0.02 1.86 -14.72
CA ILE A 32 -1.10 2.83 -14.96
C ILE A 32 -0.52 4.24 -15.07
N ALA A 33 0.37 4.62 -14.16
CA ALA A 33 1.01 5.93 -14.21
C ALA A 33 1.87 6.08 -15.48
N LYS A 34 2.69 5.09 -15.83
CA LYS A 34 3.56 5.15 -17.01
C LYS A 34 2.80 5.17 -18.33
N MET A 35 1.69 4.43 -18.42
CA MET A 35 0.90 4.31 -19.66
C MET A 35 -0.19 5.38 -19.80
N TYR A 36 -0.31 6.31 -18.87
CA TYR A 36 -1.31 7.38 -18.94
C TYR A 36 -1.26 8.10 -20.30
N LEU A 37 -2.40 8.13 -21.01
CA LEU A 37 -2.58 8.68 -22.36
C LEU A 37 -1.64 8.12 -23.45
N SER A 38 -0.98 6.99 -23.19
CA SER A 38 0.02 6.40 -24.09
C SER A 38 -0.45 5.06 -24.67
N PHE A 39 -1.75 4.76 -24.59
CA PHE A 39 -2.31 3.55 -25.20
C PHE A 39 -2.47 3.74 -26.72
N SER A 40 -2.22 2.68 -27.50
CA SER A 40 -2.47 2.69 -28.94
C SER A 40 -3.97 2.79 -29.28
N SER A 41 -4.85 2.40 -28.36
CA SER A 41 -6.29 2.46 -28.54
C SER A 41 -6.85 3.80 -28.04
N PRO A 42 -7.56 4.59 -28.88
CA PRO A 42 -8.22 5.82 -28.45
C PRO A 42 -9.21 5.59 -27.30
N PHE A 43 -9.91 4.46 -27.32
CA PHE A 43 -10.86 4.08 -26.26
C PHE A 43 -10.17 3.95 -24.89
N LEU A 44 -8.99 3.33 -24.83
CA LEU A 44 -8.24 3.18 -23.58
C LEU A 44 -7.70 4.52 -23.07
N ASN A 45 -7.31 5.42 -23.97
CA ASN A 45 -6.91 6.77 -23.58
C ASN A 45 -8.09 7.55 -22.99
N GLU A 46 -9.27 7.51 -23.61
CA GLU A 46 -10.48 8.13 -23.05
C GLU A 46 -10.89 7.52 -21.70
N LEU A 47 -10.83 6.18 -21.57
CA LEU A 47 -11.05 5.52 -20.30
C LEU A 47 -10.06 6.01 -19.22
N SER A 48 -8.77 6.15 -19.56
CA SER A 48 -7.75 6.65 -18.64
C SER A 48 -8.00 8.11 -18.21
N LYS A 49 -8.55 8.96 -19.10
CA LYS A 49 -8.96 10.33 -18.75
C LYS A 49 -10.11 10.32 -17.76
N ASN A 50 -11.14 9.53 -18.02
CA ASN A 50 -12.32 9.43 -17.16
C ASN A 50 -11.96 8.93 -15.76
N ILE A 51 -11.11 7.89 -15.66
CA ILE A 51 -10.62 7.39 -14.38
C ILE A 51 -9.77 8.45 -13.67
N ASN A 52 -8.89 9.14 -14.40
CA ASN A 52 -8.09 10.22 -13.82
C ASN A 52 -8.97 11.35 -13.26
N GLN A 53 -10.01 11.74 -13.98
CA GLN A 53 -10.97 12.75 -13.51
C GLN A 53 -11.71 12.29 -12.26
N PHE A 54 -12.17 11.03 -12.24
CA PHE A 54 -12.80 10.42 -11.06
C PHE A 54 -11.86 10.38 -9.84
N LEU A 55 -10.57 10.10 -10.07
CA LEU A 55 -9.54 10.08 -9.03
C LEU A 55 -8.94 11.47 -8.74
N GLY A 56 -9.57 12.56 -9.18
CA GLY A 56 -9.13 13.93 -8.88
C GLY A 56 -7.74 14.28 -9.43
N GLY A 57 -7.31 13.67 -10.52
CA GLY A 57 -6.02 13.94 -11.16
C GLY A 57 -4.85 13.06 -10.67
N ARG A 58 -5.07 12.12 -9.74
CA ARG A 58 -4.01 11.30 -9.14
C ARG A 58 -3.14 10.55 -10.16
N ILE A 59 -3.73 10.00 -11.23
CA ILE A 59 -2.98 9.27 -12.27
C ILE A 59 -2.09 10.24 -13.06
N TYR A 60 -2.63 11.41 -13.41
CA TYR A 60 -1.90 12.46 -14.10
C TYR A 60 -0.67 12.92 -13.29
N TYR A 61 -0.83 13.20 -11.99
CA TYR A 61 0.28 13.63 -11.15
C TYR A 61 1.34 12.53 -10.97
N ALA A 62 0.92 11.27 -10.85
CA ALA A 62 1.83 10.14 -10.85
C ALA A 62 2.63 10.05 -12.16
N ASN A 63 1.97 10.10 -13.33
CA ASN A 63 2.63 10.11 -14.63
C ASN A 63 3.62 11.26 -14.76
N ARG A 64 3.17 12.48 -14.43
CA ARG A 64 3.98 13.69 -14.52
C ARG A 64 5.22 13.62 -13.63
N SER A 65 5.07 13.18 -12.38
CA SER A 65 6.19 13.04 -11.45
C SER A 65 7.24 12.04 -11.95
N LEU A 66 6.82 10.94 -12.57
CA LEU A 66 7.72 9.93 -13.15
C LEU A 66 8.43 10.46 -14.39
N ASN A 67 7.79 11.29 -15.21
CA ASN A 67 8.42 11.93 -16.37
C ASN A 67 9.45 12.99 -15.97
N ILE A 68 9.21 13.73 -14.88
CA ILE A 68 10.13 14.77 -14.40
C ILE A 68 11.32 14.16 -13.66
N TYR A 69 11.06 13.24 -12.73
CA TYR A 69 12.08 12.76 -11.79
C TYR A 69 12.55 11.32 -12.07
N GLY A 70 11.75 10.48 -12.71
CA GLY A 70 12.03 9.05 -12.78
C GLY A 70 12.07 8.39 -11.40
N TYR A 71 12.92 7.37 -11.25
CA TYR A 71 13.23 6.72 -9.97
C TYR A 71 14.65 6.16 -9.97
N ASN A 72 15.22 5.97 -8.78
CA ASN A 72 16.55 5.39 -8.57
C ASN A 72 16.48 4.19 -7.63
N LEU A 73 17.57 3.42 -7.54
CA LEU A 73 17.66 2.27 -6.64
C LEU A 73 17.54 2.67 -5.15
N PHE A 74 18.16 3.80 -4.77
CA PHE A 74 18.23 4.29 -3.39
C PHE A 74 17.44 5.59 -3.15
N GLY A 75 16.56 5.95 -4.10
CA GLY A 75 15.70 7.12 -3.98
C GLY A 75 16.38 8.42 -4.41
N GLN A 76 15.67 9.52 -4.20
CA GLN A 76 16.11 10.86 -4.56
C GLN A 76 15.23 11.91 -3.86
N LYS A 77 15.73 13.14 -3.78
CA LYS A 77 14.94 14.27 -3.28
C LYS A 77 13.90 14.66 -4.31
N ILE A 78 12.63 14.57 -3.94
CA ILE A 78 11.50 15.04 -4.74
C ILE A 78 10.92 16.29 -4.08
N ASN A 79 10.71 17.35 -4.88
CA ASN A 79 10.00 18.53 -4.41
C ASN A 79 8.49 18.34 -4.67
N TRP A 80 7.76 17.94 -3.63
CA TRP A 80 6.32 17.80 -3.69
C TRP A 80 5.64 19.14 -3.43
N ILE A 81 4.74 19.53 -4.33
CA ILE A 81 3.98 20.78 -4.27
C ILE A 81 2.51 20.40 -4.11
N GLY A 82 2.00 20.50 -2.88
CA GLY A 82 0.59 20.25 -2.57
C GLY A 82 -0.25 21.52 -2.57
N ASN A 83 -1.54 21.39 -2.24
CA ASN A 83 -2.48 22.52 -2.09
C ASN A 83 -2.41 23.19 -0.70
N GLY A 84 -1.28 23.02 0.00
CA GLY A 84 -1.07 23.64 1.31
C GLY A 84 -1.00 25.15 1.22
N LEU A 85 -1.39 25.83 2.30
CA LEU A 85 -1.18 27.25 2.46
C LEU A 85 0.21 27.50 3.05
N ASP A 86 0.83 28.62 2.69
CA ASP A 86 2.01 29.12 3.37
C ASP A 86 1.68 29.67 4.77
N ILE A 87 2.70 30.14 5.50
CA ILE A 87 2.54 30.72 6.84
C ILE A 87 1.59 31.93 6.89
N ASN A 88 1.32 32.57 5.75
CA ASN A 88 0.45 33.73 5.62
C ASN A 88 -0.96 33.33 5.13
N GLY A 89 -1.25 32.02 5.03
CA GLY A 89 -2.52 31.53 4.53
C GLY A 89 -2.69 31.66 3.01
N GLN A 90 -1.61 31.92 2.26
CA GLN A 90 -1.67 32.09 0.80
C GLN A 90 -1.32 30.78 0.10
N ARG A 91 -2.01 30.49 -1.01
CA ARG A 91 -1.64 29.36 -1.87
C ARG A 91 -0.34 29.71 -2.60
N GLY A 92 0.60 28.78 -2.60
CA GLY A 92 1.79 28.90 -3.45
C GLY A 92 1.40 29.06 -4.92
N LEU A 93 2.10 29.93 -5.65
CA LEU A 93 1.92 30.13 -7.09
C LEU A 93 2.51 29.00 -7.94
N SER A 94 3.14 28.02 -7.30
CA SER A 94 3.79 26.89 -7.96
C SER A 94 2.75 25.86 -8.44
N GLU A 95 3.04 25.24 -9.57
CA GLU A 95 2.16 24.22 -10.14
C GLU A 95 2.12 22.97 -9.25
N TYR A 96 0.90 22.46 -9.00
CA TYR A 96 0.68 21.30 -8.15
C TYR A 96 1.41 20.07 -8.69
N LEU A 97 2.18 19.42 -7.82
CA LEU A 97 2.87 18.17 -8.09
C LEU A 97 2.98 17.40 -6.79
N TYR A 98 1.92 16.68 -6.44
CA TYR A 98 1.90 15.75 -5.31
C TYR A 98 1.31 14.42 -5.78
N VAL A 99 1.87 13.31 -5.31
CA VAL A 99 1.45 11.97 -5.71
C VAL A 99 0.83 11.26 -4.52
N ASP A 100 -0.49 11.12 -4.54
CA ASP A 100 -1.22 10.31 -3.58
C ASP A 100 -1.27 8.84 -4.04
N ASN A 101 -0.11 8.20 -4.05
CA ASN A 101 0.06 6.77 -4.28
C ASN A 101 1.29 6.33 -3.50
N LEU A 102 1.09 5.53 -2.45
CA LEU A 102 2.17 5.10 -1.55
C LEU A 102 3.29 4.41 -2.34
N TYR A 103 2.96 3.52 -3.28
CA TYR A 103 3.98 2.74 -4.01
C TYR A 103 4.90 3.65 -4.82
N ILE A 104 4.33 4.63 -5.53
CA ILE A 104 5.10 5.59 -6.34
C ILE A 104 5.88 6.56 -5.46
N GLN A 105 5.28 7.05 -4.37
CA GLN A 105 5.98 7.90 -3.41
C GLN A 105 7.20 7.21 -2.81
N ILE A 106 7.07 5.96 -2.35
CA ILE A 106 8.18 5.20 -1.81
C ILE A 106 9.24 4.95 -2.88
N LEU A 107 8.82 4.55 -4.10
CA LEU A 107 9.72 4.31 -5.22
C LEU A 107 10.59 5.54 -5.54
N GLN A 108 10.01 6.74 -5.58
CA GLN A 108 10.73 7.95 -5.96
C GLN A 108 11.52 8.55 -4.79
N ARG A 109 10.94 8.59 -3.57
CA ARG A 109 11.57 9.23 -2.40
C ARG A 109 12.66 8.36 -1.78
N TYR A 110 12.39 7.07 -1.61
CA TYR A 110 13.27 6.14 -0.88
C TYR A 110 13.92 5.07 -1.77
N GLY A 111 13.43 4.91 -3.01
CA GLY A 111 14.04 4.05 -4.01
C GLY A 111 13.41 2.69 -4.14
N LEU A 112 13.78 2.01 -5.23
CA LEU A 112 13.31 0.67 -5.54
C LEU A 112 13.68 -0.34 -4.44
N PHE A 113 14.86 -0.22 -3.83
CA PHE A 113 15.30 -1.12 -2.78
C PHE A 113 14.36 -1.08 -1.56
N VAL A 114 14.01 0.12 -1.11
CA VAL A 114 13.09 0.31 0.04
C VAL A 114 11.68 -0.16 -0.31
N LEU A 115 11.20 0.12 -1.53
CA LEU A 115 9.91 -0.39 -2.00
C LEU A 115 9.86 -1.92 -1.93
N VAL A 116 10.88 -2.62 -2.43
CA VAL A 116 10.91 -4.10 -2.42
C VAL A 116 10.84 -4.64 -1.01
N ILE A 117 11.59 -4.07 -0.06
CA ILE A 117 11.54 -4.47 1.35
C ILE A 117 10.13 -4.29 1.91
N LEU A 118 9.51 -3.14 1.67
CA LEU A 118 8.17 -2.83 2.13
C LEU A 118 7.14 -3.83 1.58
N LEU A 119 7.22 -4.14 0.28
CA LEU A 119 6.33 -5.11 -0.36
C LEU A 119 6.52 -6.52 0.20
N LEU A 120 7.76 -6.91 0.49
CA LEU A 120 8.05 -8.20 1.12
C LEU A 120 7.46 -8.27 2.52
N ILE A 121 7.67 -7.26 3.37
CA ILE A 121 7.13 -7.22 4.73
C ILE A 121 5.61 -7.37 4.71
N PHE A 122 4.88 -6.55 3.93
CA PHE A 122 3.42 -6.63 3.88
C PHE A 122 2.92 -7.94 3.28
N THR A 123 3.58 -8.46 2.24
CA THR A 123 3.19 -9.72 1.59
C THR A 123 3.40 -10.91 2.53
N LEU A 124 4.53 -10.98 3.22
CA LEU A 124 4.81 -12.03 4.20
C LEU A 124 3.86 -11.96 5.40
N THR A 125 3.56 -10.74 5.87
CA THR A 125 2.59 -10.53 6.96
C THR A 125 1.20 -11.02 6.56
N LEU A 126 0.72 -10.66 5.37
CA LEU A 126 -0.55 -11.14 4.85
C LEU A 126 -0.55 -12.67 4.69
N HIS A 127 0.54 -13.24 4.18
CA HIS A 127 0.69 -14.70 4.06
C HIS A 127 0.59 -15.40 5.42
N TYR A 128 1.29 -14.88 6.43
CA TYR A 128 1.26 -15.39 7.79
C TYR A 128 -0.16 -15.34 8.39
N LEU A 129 -0.86 -14.21 8.26
CA LEU A 129 -2.23 -14.06 8.77
C LEU A 129 -3.23 -15.01 8.10
N LEU A 130 -3.10 -15.22 6.78
CA LEU A 130 -3.91 -16.19 6.03
C LEU A 130 -3.67 -17.63 6.50
N LYS A 131 -2.41 -17.99 6.82
CA LYS A 131 -2.02 -19.29 7.38
C LYS A 131 -2.59 -19.49 8.77
N GLN A 132 -2.50 -18.48 9.64
CA GLN A 132 -3.07 -18.47 10.99
C GLN A 132 -4.58 -18.33 11.05
N LYS A 133 -5.26 -18.30 9.89
CA LYS A 133 -6.72 -18.18 9.78
C LYS A 133 -7.26 -16.87 10.39
N GLN A 134 -6.43 -15.83 10.47
CA GLN A 134 -6.77 -14.49 10.92
C GLN A 134 -7.42 -13.69 9.77
N TYR A 135 -8.62 -14.11 9.37
CA TYR A 135 -9.25 -13.63 8.14
C TYR A 135 -9.67 -12.17 8.15
N VAL A 136 -10.11 -11.65 9.30
CA VAL A 136 -10.48 -10.23 9.44
C VAL A 136 -9.27 -9.34 9.19
N LEU A 137 -8.13 -9.65 9.81
CA LEU A 137 -6.89 -8.91 9.59
C LEU A 137 -6.33 -9.08 8.18
N SER A 138 -6.45 -10.28 7.62
CA SER A 138 -6.07 -10.52 6.22
C SER A 138 -6.88 -9.63 5.27
N LEU A 139 -8.20 -9.52 5.50
CA LEU A 139 -9.08 -8.66 4.72
C LEU A 139 -8.69 -7.18 4.87
N ILE A 140 -8.41 -6.73 6.10
CA ILE A 140 -7.96 -5.36 6.36
C ILE A 140 -6.68 -5.06 5.59
N LEU A 141 -5.66 -5.93 5.65
CA LEU A 141 -4.42 -5.76 4.88
C LEU A 141 -4.66 -5.75 3.36
N ILE A 142 -5.56 -6.59 2.87
CA ILE A 142 -5.92 -6.58 1.45
C ILE A 142 -6.53 -5.22 1.06
N ILE A 143 -7.49 -4.71 1.85
CA ILE A 143 -8.10 -3.39 1.62
C ILE A 143 -7.04 -2.29 1.66
N LEU A 144 -6.14 -2.31 2.65
CA LEU A 144 -5.04 -1.35 2.75
C LEU A 144 -4.12 -1.40 1.52
N SER A 145 -3.88 -2.57 0.94
CA SER A 145 -3.08 -2.69 -0.28
C SER A 145 -3.70 -1.98 -1.49
N PHE A 146 -5.02 -1.92 -1.58
CA PHE A 146 -5.74 -1.21 -2.64
C PHE A 146 -5.83 0.28 -2.33
N HIS A 147 -6.07 0.62 -1.06
CA HIS A 147 -6.06 2.01 -0.60
C HIS A 147 -4.71 2.68 -0.91
N ALA A 148 -3.60 1.94 -0.81
CA ALA A 148 -2.24 2.42 -1.12
C ALA A 148 -2.04 2.89 -2.57
N MET A 149 -2.97 2.53 -3.47
CA MET A 149 -2.93 3.00 -4.85
C MET A 149 -3.46 4.44 -5.01
N ILE A 150 -4.19 4.96 -4.02
CA ILE A 150 -4.90 6.25 -4.08
C ILE A 150 -4.64 7.15 -2.85
N ASP A 151 -3.74 6.71 -1.96
CA ASP A 151 -3.37 7.39 -0.73
C ASP A 151 -1.92 7.00 -0.32
N ASP A 152 -1.12 7.96 0.15
CA ASP A 152 0.26 7.77 0.61
C ASP A 152 0.43 7.73 2.14
N LEU A 153 -0.63 8.03 2.90
CA LEU A 153 -0.58 8.18 4.36
C LEU A 153 -0.77 6.86 5.11
N ILE A 154 -0.94 5.74 4.41
CA ILE A 154 -1.22 4.43 5.00
C ILE A 154 -0.15 3.97 5.98
N ILE A 155 1.12 4.33 5.73
CA ILE A 155 2.24 3.96 6.59
C ILE A 155 2.33 4.82 7.86
N ASN A 156 1.67 5.98 7.86
CA ASN A 156 1.65 6.85 9.01
C ASN A 156 0.77 6.23 10.09
N LEU A 157 1.40 5.80 11.18
CA LEU A 157 0.72 5.13 12.30
C LEU A 157 -0.41 5.99 12.90
N HIS A 158 -0.28 7.32 12.83
CA HIS A 158 -1.31 8.26 13.28
C HIS A 158 -2.58 8.23 12.41
N TYR A 159 -2.48 7.83 11.14
CA TYR A 159 -3.63 7.68 10.23
C TYR A 159 -4.08 6.22 10.07
N ASN A 160 -3.27 5.23 10.49
CA ASN A 160 -3.59 3.81 10.29
C ASN A 160 -3.32 2.95 11.53
N ILE A 161 -4.30 2.90 12.43
CA ILE A 161 -4.26 2.08 13.66
C ILE A 161 -4.13 0.57 13.37
N PHE A 162 -4.54 0.10 12.19
CA PHE A 162 -4.50 -1.33 11.85
C PHE A 162 -3.07 -1.85 11.73
N LEU A 163 -2.09 -1.00 11.43
CA LEU A 163 -0.68 -1.38 11.45
C LEU A 163 -0.21 -1.74 12.88
N ILE A 164 -0.69 -1.02 13.89
CA ILE A 164 -0.41 -1.32 15.30
C ILE A 164 -1.05 -2.65 15.71
N LEU A 165 -2.31 -2.87 15.31
CA LEU A 165 -3.04 -4.10 15.60
C LEU A 165 -2.34 -5.36 15.03
N ILE A 166 -1.72 -5.23 13.86
CA ILE A 166 -0.94 -6.31 13.27
C ILE A 166 0.30 -6.59 14.13
N GLY A 167 1.02 -5.54 14.55
CA GLY A 167 2.20 -5.66 15.41
C GLY A 167 1.90 -6.35 16.74
N THR A 168 0.77 -6.03 17.38
CA THR A 168 0.40 -6.65 18.67
C THR A 168 0.07 -8.13 18.54
N LEU A 169 -0.56 -8.56 17.45
CA LEU A 169 -0.87 -9.98 17.21
C LEU A 169 0.37 -10.81 16.87
N MET A 170 1.37 -10.21 16.21
CA MET A 170 2.65 -10.87 16.02
C MET A 170 3.35 -11.12 17.36
N ASN A 171 3.29 -10.14 18.27
CA ASN A 171 3.86 -10.26 19.62
C ASN A 171 3.17 -11.34 20.47
N GLN A 172 1.83 -11.41 20.47
CA GLN A 172 1.09 -12.43 21.24
C GLN A 172 1.43 -13.87 20.85
N ASN A 173 1.67 -14.12 19.54
CA ASN A 173 2.08 -15.44 19.09
C ASN A 173 3.51 -15.79 19.52
N GLN A 174 4.39 -14.79 19.65
CA GLN A 174 5.74 -15.01 20.14
C GLN A 174 5.74 -15.40 21.63
N SER A 175 4.92 -14.74 22.45
CA SER A 175 4.75 -15.10 23.86
C SER A 175 4.26 -16.54 24.03
N ALA A 176 3.25 -16.95 23.25
CA ALA A 176 2.74 -18.32 23.26
C ALA A 176 3.77 -19.34 22.73
N PHE A 177 4.60 -18.97 21.75
CA PHE A 177 5.66 -19.83 21.23
C PHE A 177 6.77 -20.04 22.26
N GLU A 178 7.20 -18.97 22.95
CA GLU A 178 8.21 -19.03 24.02
C GLU A 178 7.74 -19.86 25.21
N GLU A 179 6.47 -19.77 25.59
CA GLU A 179 5.86 -20.57 26.66
C GLU A 179 5.85 -22.07 26.32
N ASN A 180 5.50 -22.43 25.08
CA ASN A 180 5.55 -23.83 24.61
C ASN A 180 6.98 -24.39 24.54
N LEU A 181 7.97 -23.56 24.21
CA LEU A 181 9.39 -23.94 24.20
C LEU A 181 9.95 -24.16 25.62
N GLN A 182 9.44 -23.45 26.62
CA GLN A 182 9.83 -23.68 28.01
C GLN A 182 9.21 -24.97 28.57
N LEU A 183 7.99 -25.32 28.16
CA LEU A 183 7.35 -26.57 28.54
C LEU A 183 8.07 -27.80 27.96
N ASP A 184 8.50 -27.74 26.69
CA ASP A 184 9.23 -28.83 26.02
C ASP A 184 10.64 -29.06 26.61
N ASN A 185 11.26 -28.00 27.14
CA ASN A 185 12.57 -28.09 27.81
C ASN A 185 12.47 -28.45 29.31
N GLY A 186 11.27 -28.51 29.89
CA GLY A 186 11.00 -28.82 31.29
C GLY A 186 10.66 -30.28 31.59
N GLU A 187 10.48 -31.13 30.56
CA GLU A 187 10.16 -32.56 30.72
C GLU A 187 11.41 -33.47 30.80
N LYS A 188 12.48 -33.06 31.50
CA LYS A 188 13.64 -33.93 31.79
C LYS A 188 13.81 -34.19 33.28
#